data_AF-A0A1V5JN41-F1
#
_entry.id   AF-A0A1V5JN41-F1
#
_cell.length_a   1.000
_cell.length_b   1.000
_cell.length_c   1.000
_cell.angle_alpha   90.00
_cell.angle_beta   90.00
_cell.angle_gamma   90.00
#
_symmetry.space_group_name_H-M   'P 1'
#
loop_
_entity.id
_entity.type
_entity.pdbx_description
1 polymer ?
#
loop_
_entity_poly.entity_id
_entity_poly.type
_entity_poly.pdbx_seq_one_letter_code
_entity_poly.pdbx_strand_id
1 'polypeptide(L)'
;MSRFEIIFTAVMATIIIHLTVAVIFVSVKISALKREIAAEIILSIDEEMPDEDMEKALELAKSDQFQGISPEEMVNIIKNIADKPLDLDPKEYEEMVREEMVRSGLLNERNLIDQQKMAEEAGIEDIIATPEEVKPQVTEKKEKPQEKGTFRGPTRIFYDLAGRHHVYLPIPIYKCEGAGQVMLAIVVDRSGNVLRAELASKLSTTRDQCLTETAVEHALKTKFNADQSAPEKQGGYLTFVFVSQN
;
A
#
# COMPACT_ATOMS: atom_id res chain seq x y z
N MET A 1 -59.96 -42.47 21.76
CA MET A 1 -58.91 -41.46 21.93
C MET A 1 -58.95 -40.99 23.37
N SER A 2 -57.85 -41.13 24.10
CA SER A 2 -57.81 -40.76 25.52
C SER A 2 -57.87 -39.24 25.66
N ARG A 3 -58.46 -38.72 26.75
CA ARG A 3 -58.49 -37.26 27.00
C ARG A 3 -57.09 -36.64 26.95
N PHE A 4 -56.07 -37.41 27.31
CA PHE A 4 -54.66 -37.00 27.26
C PHE A 4 -54.16 -36.78 25.83
N GLU A 5 -54.49 -37.68 24.89
CA GLU A 5 -54.13 -37.53 23.48
C GLU A 5 -54.74 -36.28 22.86
N ILE A 6 -56.00 -35.97 23.19
CA ILE A 6 -56.69 -34.78 22.67
C ILE A 6 -56.02 -33.50 23.18
N ILE A 7 -55.69 -33.44 24.48
CA ILE A 7 -55.02 -32.29 25.09
C ILE A 7 -53.60 -32.13 24.53
N PHE A 8 -52.85 -33.22 24.41
CA PHE A 8 -51.49 -33.19 23.85
C PHE A 8 -51.48 -32.71 22.40
N THR A 9 -52.40 -33.21 21.57
CA THR A 9 -52.51 -32.79 20.17
C THR A 9 -52.90 -31.32 20.06
N ALA A 10 -53.78 -30.83 20.93
CA ALA A 10 -54.15 -29.41 20.99
C ALA A 10 -52.96 -28.51 21.37
N VAL A 11 -52.15 -28.90 22.36
CA VAL A 11 -50.95 -28.15 22.78
C VAL A 11 -49.88 -28.15 21.68
N MET A 12 -49.66 -29.29 21.01
CA MET A 12 -48.70 -29.34 19.91
C MET A 12 -49.16 -28.49 18.71
N ALA A 13 -50.46 -28.48 18.40
CA ALA A 13 -51.02 -27.64 17.36
C ALA A 13 -50.86 -26.14 17.68
N THR A 14 -51.09 -25.71 18.92
CA THR A 14 -50.89 -24.31 19.30
C THR A 14 -49.41 -23.92 19.23
N ILE A 15 -48.49 -24.76 19.71
CA ILE A 15 -47.04 -24.50 19.62
C ILE A 15 -46.60 -24.33 18.16
N ILE A 16 -47.07 -25.21 17.25
CA ILE A 16 -46.76 -25.12 15.83
C ILE A 16 -47.28 -23.80 15.24
N ILE A 17 -48.52 -23.41 15.55
CA ILE A 17 -49.10 -22.13 15.08
C ILE A 17 -48.26 -20.95 15.56
N HIS A 18 -47.88 -20.92 16.84
CA HIS A 18 -47.06 -19.81 17.38
C HIS A 18 -45.67 -19.77 16.76
N LEU A 19 -45.03 -20.93 16.52
CA LEU A 19 -43.75 -21.00 15.81
C LEU A 19 -43.87 -20.48 14.38
N THR A 20 -44.92 -20.85 13.65
CA THR A 20 -45.12 -20.33 12.29
C THR A 20 -45.33 -18.82 12.25
N VAL A 21 -46.10 -18.26 13.19
CA VAL A 21 -46.30 -16.80 13.31
C VAL A 21 -44.99 -16.09 13.67
N ALA A 22 -44.18 -16.66 14.57
CA ALA A 22 -42.89 -16.10 14.94
C ALA A 22 -41.92 -16.07 13.75
N VAL A 23 -41.85 -17.16 12.96
CA VAL A 23 -41.03 -17.20 11.75
C VAL A 23 -41.47 -16.14 10.75
N ILE A 24 -42.77 -16.00 10.50
CA ILE A 24 -43.32 -14.97 9.61
C ILE A 24 -42.93 -13.56 10.10
N PHE A 25 -43.08 -13.27 11.40
CA PHE A 25 -42.73 -11.97 11.97
C PHE A 25 -41.23 -11.65 11.81
N VAL A 26 -40.36 -12.64 12.05
CA VAL A 26 -38.92 -12.50 11.85
C VAL A 26 -38.58 -12.27 10.37
N SER A 27 -39.20 -13.00 9.45
CA SER A 27 -39.01 -12.82 8.00
C SER A 27 -39.41 -11.42 7.54
N VAL A 28 -40.51 -10.85 8.07
CA VAL A 28 -40.94 -9.48 7.76
C VAL A 28 -39.95 -8.45 8.33
N LYS A 29 -39.50 -8.61 9.59
CA LYS A 29 -38.50 -7.72 10.21
C LYS A 29 -37.15 -7.74 9.49
N ILE A 30 -36.67 -8.91 9.08
CA ILE A 30 -35.44 -9.05 8.28
C ILE A 30 -35.59 -8.35 6.94
N SER A 31 -36.75 -8.43 6.29
CA SER A 31 -37.01 -7.75 5.02
C SER A 31 -37.05 -6.23 5.16
N ALA A 32 -37.55 -5.72 6.29
CA ALA A 32 -37.52 -4.29 6.61
C ALA A 32 -36.08 -3.79 6.88
N LEU A 33 -35.28 -4.53 7.66
CA LEU A 33 -33.87 -4.20 7.92
C LEU A 33 -33.03 -4.20 6.64
N LYS A 34 -33.25 -5.15 5.71
CA LYS A 34 -32.57 -5.16 4.41
C LYS A 34 -32.89 -3.92 3.56
N ARG A 35 -34.10 -3.34 3.69
CA ARG A 35 -34.47 -2.10 2.99
C ARG A 35 -33.74 -0.87 3.56
N GLU A 36 -33.57 -0.78 4.88
CA GLU A 36 -32.81 0.32 5.50
C GLU A 36 -31.33 0.26 5.12
N ILE A 37 -30.71 -0.93 5.16
CA ILE A 37 -29.31 -1.13 4.74
C ILE A 37 -29.12 -0.81 3.24
N ALA A 38 -30.06 -1.21 2.38
CA ALA A 38 -29.98 -0.89 0.95
C ALA A 38 -30.16 0.61 0.66
N ALA A 39 -30.96 1.33 1.45
CA ALA A 39 -31.11 2.77 1.31
C ALA A 39 -29.88 3.54 1.79
N GLU A 40 -29.20 3.07 2.85
CA GLU A 40 -27.95 3.68 3.36
C GLU A 40 -26.76 3.48 2.40
N ILE A 41 -26.69 2.33 1.71
CA ILE A 41 -25.63 2.03 0.72
C ILE A 41 -25.81 2.85 -0.58
N ILE A 42 -27.04 3.24 -0.93
CA ILE A 42 -27.30 4.05 -2.14
C ILE A 42 -27.05 5.55 -1.89
N LEU A 43 -27.09 6.01 -0.64
CA LEU A 43 -26.92 7.42 -0.26
C LEU A 43 -25.48 7.79 0.12
N SER A 44 -24.52 6.87 -0.06
CA SER A 44 -23.08 7.07 0.21
C SER A 44 -22.20 6.89 -1.03
N ILE A 45 -22.82 6.75 -2.21
CA ILE A 45 -22.17 7.08 -3.48
C ILE A 45 -22.65 8.49 -3.79
N ASP A 46 -21.99 9.48 -3.19
CA ASP A 46 -22.01 10.82 -3.75
C ASP A 46 -21.50 10.69 -5.20
N GLU A 47 -22.26 11.22 -6.15
CA GLU A 47 -21.74 11.54 -7.49
C GLU A 47 -20.66 12.62 -7.29
N GLU A 48 -19.46 12.20 -6.91
CA GLU A 48 -18.25 12.97 -7.16
C GLU A 48 -18.15 13.08 -8.68
N MET A 49 -18.45 14.28 -9.19
CA MET A 49 -18.16 14.66 -10.58
C MET A 49 -16.74 14.17 -10.90
N PRO A 50 -16.50 13.59 -12.08
CA PRO A 50 -15.19 13.06 -12.42
C PRO A 50 -14.16 14.17 -12.22
N ASP A 51 -13.19 13.89 -11.35
CA ASP A 51 -12.03 14.74 -11.13
C ASP A 51 -11.41 15.04 -12.51
N GLU A 52 -11.15 16.31 -12.82
CA GLU A 52 -10.46 16.72 -14.06
C GLU A 52 -9.15 15.92 -14.21
N ASP A 53 -8.52 15.56 -13.09
CA ASP A 53 -7.30 14.73 -13.07
C ASP A 53 -7.57 13.26 -13.40
N MET A 54 -8.74 12.70 -13.05
CA MET A 54 -9.17 11.35 -13.43
C MET A 54 -9.53 11.28 -14.91
N GLU A 55 -10.22 12.30 -15.43
CA GLU A 55 -10.55 12.40 -16.85
C GLU A 55 -9.29 12.57 -17.70
N LYS A 56 -8.34 13.38 -17.21
CA LYS A 56 -7.01 13.57 -17.82
C LYS A 56 -6.12 12.33 -17.70
N ALA A 57 -6.20 11.57 -16.60
CA ALA A 57 -5.54 10.27 -16.47
C ALA A 57 -6.13 9.22 -17.43
N LEU A 58 -7.46 9.25 -17.63
CA LEU A 58 -8.15 8.38 -18.58
C LEU A 58 -7.88 8.80 -20.03
N GLU A 59 -7.74 10.09 -20.31
CA GLU A 59 -7.25 10.59 -21.60
C GLU A 59 -5.77 10.26 -21.82
N LEU A 60 -4.89 10.36 -20.81
CA LEU A 60 -3.50 9.92 -20.91
C LEU A 60 -3.39 8.41 -21.18
N ALA A 61 -4.27 7.61 -20.55
CA ALA A 61 -4.36 6.18 -20.79
C ALA A 61 -4.91 5.85 -22.19
N LYS A 62 -5.74 6.74 -22.75
CA LYS A 62 -6.28 6.63 -24.13
C LYS A 62 -5.35 7.25 -25.18
N SER A 63 -4.46 8.17 -24.80
CA SER A 63 -3.56 8.85 -25.71
C SER A 63 -2.43 7.90 -26.11
N ASP A 64 -2.60 7.29 -27.29
CA ASP A 64 -1.62 6.77 -28.27
C ASP A 64 -0.34 6.02 -27.84
N GLN A 65 -0.05 5.83 -26.55
CA GLN A 65 1.17 5.18 -26.07
C GLN A 65 1.00 3.67 -25.81
N PHE A 66 -0.24 3.19 -25.76
CA PHE A 66 -0.56 1.76 -25.59
C PHE A 66 -1.51 1.23 -26.67
N GLN A 67 -1.69 1.96 -27.79
CA GLN A 67 -2.47 1.43 -28.89
C GLN A 67 -1.76 0.21 -29.50
N GLY A 68 -2.37 -0.96 -29.33
CA GLY A 68 -1.97 -2.21 -29.98
C GLY A 68 -1.49 -3.31 -29.05
N ILE A 69 -1.33 -3.06 -27.75
CA ILE A 69 -0.89 -4.10 -26.80
C ILE A 69 -2.12 -4.69 -26.13
N SER A 70 -2.37 -5.98 -26.40
CA SER A 70 -3.45 -6.71 -25.73
C SER A 70 -3.14 -6.87 -24.24
N PRO A 71 -4.16 -6.90 -23.37
CA PRO A 71 -3.97 -7.22 -21.94
C PRO A 71 -3.24 -8.55 -21.71
N GLU A 72 -3.34 -9.47 -22.66
CA GLU A 72 -2.70 -10.79 -22.65
C GLU A 72 -1.19 -10.69 -22.89
N GLU A 73 -0.74 -9.84 -23.81
CA GLU A 73 0.68 -9.56 -24.05
C GLU A 73 1.33 -8.89 -22.84
N MET A 74 0.63 -7.96 -22.21
CA MET A 74 1.12 -7.29 -21.00
C MET A 74 1.34 -8.28 -19.85
N VAL A 75 0.40 -9.20 -19.63
CA VAL A 75 0.50 -10.24 -18.59
C VAL A 75 1.64 -11.23 -18.89
N ASN A 76 1.86 -11.58 -20.17
CA ASN A 76 2.95 -12.46 -20.57
C ASN A 76 4.32 -11.81 -20.39
N ILE A 77 4.45 -10.51 -20.65
CA ILE A 77 5.68 -9.74 -20.37
C ILE A 77 5.99 -9.78 -18.87
N ILE A 78 4.99 -9.50 -18.02
CA ILE A 78 5.16 -9.50 -16.56
C ILE A 78 5.54 -10.89 -16.04
N LYS A 79 4.92 -11.95 -16.56
CA LYS A 79 5.26 -13.34 -16.18
C LYS A 79 6.67 -13.72 -16.59
N ASN A 80 7.10 -13.39 -17.80
CA ASN A 80 8.44 -13.69 -18.29
C ASN A 80 9.55 -12.96 -17.52
N ILE A 81 9.27 -11.76 -17.02
CA ILE A 81 10.20 -11.00 -16.17
C ILE A 81 10.26 -11.59 -14.76
N ALA A 82 9.12 -12.04 -14.23
CA ALA A 82 9.03 -12.60 -12.88
C ALA A 82 9.58 -14.03 -12.74
N ASP A 83 9.63 -14.81 -13.82
CA ASP A 83 10.09 -16.21 -13.80
C ASP A 83 11.63 -16.38 -13.82
N LYS A 84 12.41 -15.29 -13.90
CA LYS A 84 13.88 -15.36 -13.93
C LYS A 84 14.51 -15.28 -12.54
N PRO A 85 15.62 -16.00 -12.26
CA PRO A 85 16.23 -16.06 -10.94
C PRO A 85 16.74 -14.69 -10.47
N LEU A 86 16.50 -14.38 -9.20
CA LEU A 86 16.84 -13.11 -8.52
C LEU A 86 18.34 -12.93 -8.20
N ASP A 87 19.19 -13.85 -8.62
CA ASP A 87 20.63 -13.90 -8.28
C ASP A 87 21.49 -13.43 -9.46
N LEU A 88 21.07 -12.34 -10.11
CA LEU A 88 21.78 -11.72 -11.22
C LEU A 88 22.59 -10.52 -10.70
N ASP A 89 23.82 -10.37 -11.19
CA ASP A 89 24.62 -9.18 -10.90
C ASP A 89 23.87 -7.93 -11.40
N PRO A 90 23.87 -6.80 -10.65
CA PRO A 90 23.14 -5.60 -11.05
C PRO A 90 23.42 -5.14 -12.49
N LYS A 91 24.64 -5.35 -13.00
CA LYS A 91 24.99 -4.98 -14.39
C LYS A 91 24.35 -5.91 -15.42
N GLU A 92 24.23 -7.19 -15.09
CA GLU A 92 23.62 -8.20 -15.96
C GLU A 92 22.09 -8.03 -16.01
N TYR A 93 21.47 -7.62 -14.90
CA TYR A 93 20.06 -7.21 -14.86
C TYR A 93 19.81 -5.97 -15.72
N GLU A 94 20.64 -4.94 -15.60
CA GLU A 94 20.53 -3.71 -16.40
C GLU A 94 20.66 -3.99 -17.91
N GLU A 95 21.57 -4.87 -18.30
CA GLU A 95 21.77 -5.27 -19.70
C GLU A 95 20.59 -6.10 -20.23
N MET A 96 20.06 -7.03 -19.43
CA MET A 96 18.89 -7.84 -19.81
C MET A 96 17.62 -7.00 -19.96
N VAL A 97 17.40 -6.05 -19.04
CA VAL A 97 16.28 -5.12 -19.11
C VAL A 97 16.40 -4.21 -20.35
N ARG A 98 17.62 -3.75 -20.66
CA ARG A 98 17.90 -2.98 -21.87
C ARG A 98 17.58 -3.78 -23.14
N GLU A 99 18.07 -5.01 -23.24
CA GLU A 99 17.83 -5.87 -24.41
C GLU A 99 16.33 -6.16 -24.61
N GLU A 100 15.60 -6.43 -23.53
CA GLU A 100 14.17 -6.71 -23.61
C GLU A 100 13.36 -5.45 -24.00
N MET A 101 13.76 -4.28 -23.51
CA MET A 101 13.16 -3.01 -23.91
C MET A 101 13.46 -2.63 -25.37
N VAL A 102 14.64 -2.97 -25.91
CA VAL A 102 14.96 -2.81 -27.33
C VAL A 102 14.16 -3.80 -28.18
N ARG A 103 14.07 -5.07 -27.75
CA ARG A 103 13.32 -6.13 -28.44
C ARG A 103 11.83 -5.86 -28.50
N SER A 104 11.27 -5.28 -27.44
CA SER A 104 9.87 -4.85 -27.38
C SER A 104 9.62 -3.53 -28.11
N GLY A 105 10.65 -2.89 -28.68
CA GLY A 105 10.55 -1.65 -29.46
C GLY A 105 10.34 -0.38 -28.63
N LEU A 106 10.45 -0.47 -27.29
CA LEU A 106 10.28 0.66 -26.37
C LEU A 106 11.55 1.53 -26.27
N LEU A 107 12.72 0.98 -26.62
CA LEU A 107 13.98 1.70 -26.73
C LEU A 107 14.56 1.52 -28.14
N ASN A 108 14.95 2.63 -28.79
CA ASN A 108 15.80 2.57 -29.97
C ASN A 108 17.25 2.29 -29.56
N GLU A 109 18.00 1.53 -30.37
CA GLU A 109 19.40 1.11 -30.12
C GLU A 109 20.41 2.26 -29.92
N ARG A 110 19.99 3.52 -30.09
CA ARG A 110 20.82 4.71 -29.87
C ARG A 110 20.05 5.72 -29.03
N ASN A 111 20.28 5.71 -27.73
CA ASN A 111 19.74 6.70 -26.81
C ASN A 111 20.87 7.48 -26.11
N LEU A 112 20.55 8.61 -25.50
CA LEU A 112 21.49 9.61 -24.91
C LEU A 112 22.59 9.01 -24.01
N ILE A 113 22.32 7.85 -23.40
CA ILE A 113 23.28 7.09 -22.57
C ILE A 113 24.47 6.60 -23.41
N ASP A 114 24.24 6.24 -24.67
CA ASP A 114 25.29 5.82 -25.60
C ASP A 114 26.14 7.01 -26.05
N GLN A 115 25.54 8.20 -26.22
CA GLN A 115 26.31 9.41 -26.56
C GLN A 115 27.23 9.82 -25.41
N GLN A 116 26.77 9.69 -24.17
CA GLN A 116 27.56 10.04 -22.98
C GLN A 116 28.71 9.05 -22.76
N LYS A 117 28.46 7.74 -22.90
CA LYS A 117 29.51 6.71 -22.83
C LYS A 117 30.50 6.79 -23.99
N MET A 118 30.05 7.01 -25.22
CA MET A 118 30.95 7.16 -26.36
C MET A 118 31.80 8.44 -26.27
N ALA A 119 31.29 9.52 -25.66
CA ALA A 119 32.09 10.73 -25.40
C ALA A 119 33.15 10.49 -24.31
N GLU A 120 32.83 9.70 -23.28
CA GLU A 120 33.74 9.33 -22.19
C GLU A 120 34.82 8.33 -22.65
N GLU A 121 34.47 7.40 -23.54
CA GLU A 121 35.40 6.43 -24.15
C GLU A 121 36.28 7.02 -25.27
N ALA A 122 35.84 8.10 -25.94
CA ALA A 122 36.59 8.76 -27.02
C ALA A 122 37.61 9.81 -26.54
N GLY A 123 37.71 10.08 -25.23
CA GLY A 123 38.73 10.96 -24.65
C GLY A 123 38.67 12.41 -25.15
N ILE A 124 37.50 12.91 -25.52
CA ILE A 124 37.32 14.30 -25.95
C ILE A 124 37.01 15.14 -24.71
N GLU A 125 38.06 15.69 -24.10
CA GLU A 125 37.94 16.80 -23.14
C GLU A 125 37.49 18.08 -23.87
N ASP A 126 36.64 18.85 -23.17
CA ASP A 126 36.07 20.17 -23.47
C ASP A 126 34.83 20.24 -24.38
N ILE A 127 33.66 20.54 -23.75
CA ILE A 127 33.06 21.90 -23.70
C ILE A 127 32.18 22.01 -22.45
N ILE A 128 32.72 22.73 -21.46
CA ILE A 128 32.11 23.65 -20.48
C ILE A 128 30.57 23.61 -20.34
N ALA A 129 30.10 23.01 -19.25
CA ALA A 129 29.04 23.56 -18.42
C ALA A 129 29.52 23.48 -16.96
N THR A 130 29.68 24.64 -16.32
CA THR A 130 30.19 24.79 -14.95
C THR A 130 29.42 23.91 -13.96
N PRO A 131 30.07 22.94 -13.29
CA PRO A 131 29.50 22.29 -12.12
C PRO A 131 29.66 23.27 -10.95
N GLU A 132 28.61 24.04 -10.67
CA GLU A 132 28.49 24.69 -9.38
C GLU A 132 28.54 23.60 -8.30
N GLU A 133 29.39 23.82 -7.31
CA GLU A 133 29.82 22.84 -6.32
C GLU A 133 28.65 22.18 -5.59
N VAL A 134 28.36 20.92 -5.91
CA VAL A 134 27.72 20.00 -4.96
C VAL A 134 28.71 18.86 -4.70
N LYS A 135 29.71 19.14 -3.85
CA LYS A 135 30.49 18.08 -3.21
C LYS A 135 29.50 17.25 -2.37
N PRO A 136 29.35 15.94 -2.60
CA PRO A 136 28.69 15.09 -1.63
C PRO A 136 29.56 15.15 -0.37
N GLN A 137 29.08 15.82 0.68
CA GLN A 137 29.66 15.68 2.01
C GLN A 137 29.38 14.25 2.46
N VAL A 138 30.27 13.32 2.08
CA VAL A 138 30.45 12.05 2.79
C VAL A 138 31.00 12.45 4.15
N THR A 139 30.10 12.79 5.07
CA THR A 139 30.44 12.81 6.48
C THR A 139 30.82 11.39 6.83
N GLU A 140 32.09 11.20 7.19
CA GLU A 140 32.62 9.95 7.73
C GLU A 140 31.64 9.41 8.77
N LYS A 141 30.91 8.37 8.39
CA LYS A 141 30.02 7.66 9.27
C LYS A 141 30.92 6.95 10.29
N LYS A 142 31.10 7.58 11.45
CA LYS A 142 31.61 6.93 12.66
C LYS A 142 30.97 5.54 12.74
N GLU A 143 31.82 4.52 12.73
CA GLU A 143 31.43 3.12 12.80
C GLU A 143 30.46 2.95 13.97
N LYS A 144 29.18 2.68 13.66
CA LYS A 144 28.24 2.22 14.67
C LYS A 144 28.64 0.79 15.04
N PRO A 145 28.63 0.41 16.33
CA PRO A 145 28.96 -0.93 16.77
C PRO A 145 28.20 -1.98 15.97
N GLN A 146 28.89 -3.05 15.57
CA GLN A 146 28.28 -4.22 14.94
C GLN A 146 27.21 -4.82 15.88
N GLU A 147 25.95 -4.47 15.63
CA GLU A 147 24.82 -5.13 16.26
C GLU A 147 24.57 -6.45 15.53
N LYS A 148 24.78 -7.56 16.25
CA LYS A 148 24.43 -8.91 15.83
C LYS A 148 22.92 -9.04 15.75
N GLY A 149 22.38 -8.87 14.55
CA GLY A 149 20.98 -9.16 14.21
C GLY A 149 20.86 -9.25 12.69
N THR A 150 21.05 -10.45 12.15
CA THR A 150 21.19 -10.67 10.70
C THR A 150 19.85 -10.99 10.03
N PHE A 151 18.80 -10.24 10.32
CA PHE A 151 17.49 -10.50 9.70
C PHE A 151 16.93 -9.26 9.01
N ARG A 152 17.30 -9.02 7.75
CA ARG A 152 16.91 -7.83 6.98
C ARG A 152 15.74 -8.14 6.05
N GLY A 153 14.52 -8.25 6.58
CA GLY A 153 13.29 -8.34 5.76
C GLY A 153 12.95 -7.02 5.06
N PRO A 154 12.44 -7.02 3.81
CA PRO A 154 11.92 -5.81 3.21
C PRO A 154 10.71 -5.31 4.03
N THR A 155 10.62 -4.00 4.24
CA THR A 155 9.47 -3.37 4.91
C THR A 155 8.80 -2.39 3.97
N ARG A 156 7.48 -2.52 3.80
CA ARG A 156 6.66 -1.55 3.05
C ARG A 156 5.90 -0.68 4.04
N ILE A 157 5.78 0.62 3.73
CA ILE A 157 5.09 1.58 4.59
C ILE A 157 4.01 2.28 3.78
N PHE A 158 2.81 2.35 4.36
CA PHE A 158 1.66 3.05 3.80
C PHE A 158 1.11 4.01 4.86
N TYR A 159 0.52 5.12 4.47
CA TYR A 159 -0.18 6.00 5.40
C TYR A 159 -1.45 6.56 4.80
N ASP A 160 -2.35 6.93 5.69
CA ASP A 160 -3.53 7.72 5.38
C ASP A 160 -3.53 8.96 6.29
N LEU A 161 -3.32 10.12 5.67
CA LEU A 161 -3.33 11.42 6.33
C LEU A 161 -3.79 12.47 5.32
N ALA A 162 -5.05 12.87 5.43
CA ALA A 162 -5.71 13.76 4.47
C ALA A 162 -4.91 15.03 4.18
N GLY A 163 -4.70 15.32 2.89
CA GLY A 163 -4.03 16.53 2.41
C GLY A 163 -2.53 16.62 2.72
N ARG A 164 -1.91 15.54 3.23
CA ARG A 164 -0.49 15.55 3.61
C ARG A 164 0.31 14.45 2.92
N HIS A 165 1.57 14.75 2.68
CA HIS A 165 2.57 13.82 2.19
C HIS A 165 3.78 13.78 3.13
N HIS A 166 4.49 12.66 3.13
CA HIS A 166 5.69 12.52 3.94
C HIS A 166 6.85 13.32 3.34
N VAL A 167 7.62 13.99 4.20
CA VAL A 167 8.91 14.63 3.87
C VAL A 167 10.06 13.73 4.30
N TYR A 168 9.88 13.01 5.40
CA TYR A 168 10.84 12.04 5.89
C TYR A 168 10.12 10.83 6.46
N LEU A 169 10.38 9.65 5.89
CA LEU A 169 9.78 8.40 6.32
C LEU A 169 10.88 7.33 6.42
N PRO A 170 11.49 7.16 7.61
CA PRO A 170 12.61 6.23 7.75
C PRO A 170 12.12 4.78 7.62
N ILE A 171 12.70 4.05 6.67
CA ILE A 171 12.43 2.62 6.51
C ILE A 171 13.12 1.87 7.65
N PRO A 172 12.36 1.12 8.48
CA PRO A 172 12.95 0.35 9.56
C PRO A 172 13.86 -0.74 9.00
N ILE A 173 15.07 -0.80 9.55
CA ILE A 173 15.91 -1.97 9.33
C ILE A 173 15.32 -3.07 10.17
N TYR A 174 14.79 -4.07 9.49
CA TYR A 174 14.23 -5.24 10.14
C TYR A 174 15.30 -5.91 11.00
N LYS A 175 14.94 -6.22 12.25
CA LYS A 175 15.79 -6.94 13.23
C LYS A 175 15.00 -7.99 14.01
N CYS A 176 13.69 -8.00 13.84
CA CYS A 176 12.79 -8.91 14.52
C CYS A 176 12.64 -10.19 13.69
N GLU A 177 12.31 -11.30 14.32
CA GLU A 177 11.94 -12.51 13.59
C GLU A 177 10.46 -12.44 13.17
N GLY A 178 10.13 -13.01 12.02
CA GLY A 178 8.74 -13.20 11.57
C GLY A 178 8.29 -12.29 10.43
N ALA A 179 6.97 -12.11 10.34
CA ALA A 179 6.31 -11.29 9.33
C ALA A 179 4.98 -10.80 9.89
N GLY A 180 4.44 -9.73 9.32
CA GLY A 180 3.13 -9.23 9.67
C GLY A 180 2.94 -7.76 9.38
N GLN A 181 1.70 -7.30 9.57
CA GLN A 181 1.29 -5.93 9.40
C GLN A 181 1.02 -5.30 10.76
N VAL A 182 1.65 -4.16 11.02
CA VAL A 182 1.43 -3.32 12.19
C VAL A 182 0.83 -2.00 11.73
N MET A 183 -0.38 -1.72 12.19
CA MET A 183 -1.09 -0.49 11.88
C MET A 183 -1.15 0.40 13.11
N LEU A 184 -0.73 1.66 12.96
CA LEU A 184 -0.64 2.63 14.03
C LEU A 184 -1.61 3.78 13.77
N ALA A 185 -2.37 4.16 14.80
CA ALA A 185 -3.08 5.43 14.83
C ALA A 185 -2.09 6.52 15.24
N ILE A 186 -1.90 7.52 14.38
CA ILE A 186 -0.95 8.61 14.58
C ILE A 186 -1.66 9.94 14.79
N VAL A 187 -1.01 10.84 15.54
CA VAL A 187 -1.43 12.24 15.69
C VAL A 187 -0.29 13.14 15.24
N VAL A 188 -0.57 14.02 14.28
CA VAL A 188 0.42 14.89 13.64
C VAL A 188 0.10 16.36 13.90
N ASP A 189 1.13 17.17 14.17
CA ASP A 189 0.99 18.61 14.35
C ASP A 189 0.99 19.40 13.03
N ARG A 190 0.72 20.70 13.08
CA ARG A 190 0.80 21.60 11.89
C ARG A 190 2.18 21.68 11.25
N SER A 191 3.24 21.44 12.02
CA SER A 191 4.62 21.42 11.52
C SER A 191 4.99 20.11 10.83
N GLY A 192 4.10 19.11 10.86
CA GLY A 192 4.28 17.80 10.27
C GLY A 192 4.97 16.79 11.17
N ASN A 193 5.16 17.06 12.47
CA ASN A 193 5.76 16.10 13.40
C ASN A 193 4.70 15.14 13.94
N VAL A 194 5.04 13.86 14.02
CA VAL A 194 4.20 12.86 14.68
C VAL A 194 4.34 12.99 16.20
N LEU A 195 3.30 13.47 16.86
CA LEU A 195 3.27 13.66 18.32
C LEU A 195 2.98 12.37 19.07
N ARG A 196 2.23 11.46 18.46
CA ARG A 196 1.78 10.21 19.08
C ARG A 196 1.58 9.13 18.02
N ALA A 197 1.93 7.90 18.38
CA ALA A 197 1.69 6.71 17.59
C ALA A 197 1.24 5.58 18.53
N GLU A 198 0.06 5.01 18.26
CA GLU A 198 -0.54 3.95 19.08
C GLU A 198 -0.90 2.75 18.24
N LEU A 199 -0.73 1.55 18.78
CA LEU A 199 -1.08 0.31 18.08
C LEU A 199 -2.61 0.20 17.89
N ALA A 200 -3.04 0.11 16.63
CA ALA A 200 -4.40 -0.27 16.29
C ALA A 200 -4.50 -1.81 16.29
N SER A 201 -4.61 -2.41 17.48
CA SER A 201 -4.53 -3.87 17.67
C SER A 201 -5.58 -4.68 16.91
N LYS A 202 -6.71 -4.06 16.54
CA LYS A 202 -7.78 -4.71 15.75
C LYS A 202 -7.47 -4.76 14.25
N LEU A 203 -6.59 -3.89 13.76
CA LEU A 203 -6.26 -3.71 12.35
C LEU A 203 -4.85 -4.20 12.02
N SER A 204 -4.08 -4.58 13.04
CA SER A 204 -2.78 -5.21 12.91
C SER A 204 -2.93 -6.73 12.82
N THR A 205 -2.15 -7.37 11.94
CA THR A 205 -2.17 -8.84 11.78
C THR A 205 -1.20 -9.55 12.71
N THR A 206 -0.23 -8.81 13.27
CA THR A 206 0.72 -9.31 14.26
C THR A 206 0.58 -8.58 15.59
N ARG A 207 0.92 -9.29 16.67
CA ARG A 207 1.07 -8.75 18.03
C ARG A 207 2.49 -8.94 18.55
N ASP A 208 3.43 -9.24 17.65
CA ASP A 208 4.82 -9.33 18.02
C ASP A 208 5.30 -7.98 18.58
N GLN A 209 5.90 -8.04 19.75
CA GLN A 209 6.33 -6.86 20.48
C GLN A 209 7.47 -6.14 19.77
N CYS A 210 8.43 -6.88 19.22
CA CYS A 210 9.57 -6.31 18.50
C CYS A 210 9.10 -5.55 17.25
N LEU A 211 8.15 -6.13 16.49
CA LEU A 211 7.54 -5.47 15.33
C LEU A 211 6.78 -4.21 15.70
N THR A 212 6.00 -4.29 16.76
CA THR A 212 5.20 -3.17 17.27
C THR A 212 6.10 -2.02 17.71
N GLU A 213 7.12 -2.29 18.53
CA GLU A 213 8.05 -1.28 19.02
C GLU A 213 8.82 -0.62 17.89
N THR A 214 9.31 -1.42 16.93
CA THR A 214 10.01 -0.93 15.75
C THR A 214 9.12 0.01 14.93
N ALA A 215 7.87 -0.37 14.68
CA ALA A 215 6.92 0.45 13.95
C ALA A 215 6.64 1.78 14.67
N VAL A 216 6.41 1.74 15.99
CA VAL A 216 6.15 2.94 16.82
C VAL A 216 7.36 3.88 16.80
N GLU A 217 8.57 3.36 16.95
CA GLU A 217 9.79 4.16 16.93
C GLU A 217 9.96 4.90 15.58
N HIS A 218 9.70 4.22 14.46
CA HIS A 218 9.83 4.81 13.13
C HIS A 218 8.68 5.76 12.80
N ALA A 219 7.48 5.48 13.30
CA ALA A 219 6.34 6.40 13.20
C ALA A 219 6.64 7.74 13.88
N LEU A 220 7.21 7.72 15.09
CA LEU A 220 7.54 8.96 15.82
C LEU A 220 8.67 9.77 15.16
N LYS A 221 9.53 9.12 14.37
CA LYS A 221 10.57 9.78 13.58
C LYS A 221 10.06 10.29 12.22
N THR A 222 8.87 9.88 11.81
CA THR A 222 8.29 10.30 10.54
C THR A 222 7.95 11.78 10.58
N LYS A 223 8.17 12.47 9.47
CA LYS A 223 7.82 13.88 9.27
C LYS A 223 7.00 14.04 8.01
N PHE A 224 5.88 14.73 8.14
CA PHE A 224 5.00 15.15 7.06
C PHE A 224 5.30 16.59 6.66
N ASN A 225 4.74 17.02 5.53
CA ASN A 225 4.75 18.43 5.17
C ASN A 225 4.03 19.26 6.24
N ALA A 226 4.52 20.48 6.43
CA ALA A 226 3.85 21.47 7.26
C ALA A 226 2.60 21.98 6.52
N ASP A 227 1.51 22.14 7.26
CA ASP A 227 0.25 22.67 6.75
C ASP A 227 -0.39 23.54 7.83
N GLN A 228 -0.51 24.84 7.53
CA GLN A 228 -1.11 25.83 8.43
C GLN A 228 -2.64 25.82 8.39
N SER A 229 -3.23 25.28 7.33
CA SER A 229 -4.68 25.11 7.18
C SER A 229 -5.20 23.89 7.93
N ALA A 230 -4.33 22.92 8.21
CA ALA A 230 -4.67 21.72 8.97
C ALA A 230 -5.07 22.02 10.43
N PRO A 231 -5.83 21.11 11.08
CA PRO A 231 -6.08 21.15 12.53
C PRO A 231 -4.77 21.15 13.35
N GLU A 232 -4.80 21.69 14.57
CA GLU A 232 -3.63 21.66 15.47
C GLU A 232 -3.11 20.25 15.73
N LYS A 233 -4.02 19.29 15.81
CA LYS A 233 -3.75 17.86 15.93
C LYS A 233 -4.59 17.13 14.91
N GLN A 234 -3.94 16.54 13.92
CA GLN A 234 -4.58 15.77 12.87
C GLN A 234 -4.35 14.29 13.11
N GLY A 235 -5.44 13.51 13.13
CA GLY A 235 -5.39 12.06 13.22
C GLY A 235 -5.15 11.42 11.85
N GLY A 236 -4.46 10.29 11.82
CA GLY A 236 -4.27 9.48 10.63
C GLY A 236 -3.79 8.07 10.98
N TYR A 237 -3.44 7.31 9.95
CA TYR A 237 -2.92 5.94 10.10
C TYR A 237 -1.59 5.77 9.40
N LEU A 238 -0.72 4.94 9.98
CA LEU A 238 0.55 4.52 9.40
C LEU A 238 0.66 3.00 9.53
N THR A 239 0.89 2.34 8.41
CA THR A 239 0.89 0.88 8.29
C THR A 239 2.26 0.40 7.86
N PHE A 240 2.87 -0.45 8.67
CA PHE A 240 4.13 -1.13 8.39
C PHE A 240 3.85 -2.58 8.04
N VAL A 241 4.32 -3.02 6.87
CA VAL A 241 4.23 -4.41 6.42
C VAL A 241 5.63 -5.00 6.41
N PHE A 242 5.85 -5.91 7.36
CA PHE A 242 7.10 -6.64 7.52
C PHE A 242 6.99 -7.98 6.81
N VAL A 243 7.93 -8.25 5.90
CA VAL A 243 7.97 -9.50 5.13
C VAL A 243 9.18 -10.32 5.58
N SER A 244 8.95 -11.58 5.94
CA SER A 244 10.02 -12.54 6.23
C SER A 244 10.74 -12.90 4.94
N GLN A 245 12.07 -12.94 4.97
CA GLN A 245 12.84 -13.64 3.93
C GLN A 245 12.96 -15.09 4.38
N ASN A 246 12.42 -16.01 3.57
CA ASN A 246 12.64 -17.45 3.71
C ASN A 246 13.88 -17.86 2.91
#